data_AF-A0A5A9XAR5-F1
#
_entry.id   AF-A0A5A9XAR5-F1
#
_cell.length_a   1.000
_cell.length_b   1.000
_cell.length_c   1.000
_cell.angle_alpha   90.00
_cell.angle_beta   90.00
_cell.angle_gamma   90.00
#
_symmetry.space_group_name_H-M   'P 1'
#
loop_
_entity.id
_entity.type
_entity.pdbx_description
1 polymer ?
#
loop_
_entity_poly.entity_id
_entity_poly.type
_entity_poly.pdbx_seq_one_letter_code
_entity_poly.pdbx_strand_id
1 'polypeptide(L)'
;MPKASTIPRLPSTRDGSRTTSPNTAICTAGCPAWWSDMPIPVEAIDQFVDDEGETVRHQIGMRCFCHGADGQPDPNCTLHENGGWYYAEEQIITGLVTDISQRRELMETGAFMPGDCVFSPKSTDLVSEGDKIIFTWPLPYGQGDVLVRGTGASDTLYYEGVKGIYCIDQVKQYYRQDVDYKLDGKNIVWDWTGKTGIKPASGTKYVIKYTAYIEWIAFVPPVTRTSSGEDIGAKVMLRKKHLMEQV
;
A
#
# COMPACT_ATOMS: atom_id res chain seq x y z
N MET A 1 -34.89 45.34 69.78
CA MET A 1 -35.25 44.32 68.77
C MET A 1 -36.28 44.90 67.80
N PRO A 2 -35.82 45.33 66.62
CA PRO A 2 -36.73 45.70 65.53
C PRO A 2 -36.30 45.20 64.14
N LYS A 3 -37.36 44.90 63.35
CA LYS A 3 -37.61 45.24 61.94
C LYS A 3 -36.77 44.66 60.79
N ALA A 4 -37.56 44.05 59.90
CA ALA A 4 -37.30 43.69 58.53
C ALA A 4 -36.77 44.84 57.66
N SER A 5 -35.98 44.48 56.65
CA SER A 5 -35.54 45.33 55.55
C SER A 5 -35.98 44.69 54.24
N THR A 6 -36.83 45.43 53.52
CA THR A 6 -37.40 45.13 52.20
C THR A 6 -36.56 45.84 51.13
N ILE A 7 -36.15 45.14 50.07
CA ILE A 7 -35.63 45.76 48.83
C ILE A 7 -36.14 44.93 47.62
N PRO A 8 -36.23 45.47 46.38
CA PRO A 8 -37.48 45.60 45.62
C PRO A 8 -37.57 44.62 44.42
N ARG A 9 -38.80 44.43 43.91
CA ARG A 9 -39.06 43.74 42.62
C ARG A 9 -38.84 44.68 41.43
N LEU A 10 -38.22 44.16 40.37
CA LEU A 10 -38.36 44.62 38.97
C LEU A 10 -38.24 43.39 38.02
N PRO A 11 -38.68 43.49 36.75
CA PRO A 11 -39.82 42.71 36.25
C PRO A 11 -39.44 41.43 35.50
N SER A 12 -40.42 40.53 35.42
CA SER A 12 -40.41 39.37 34.54
C SER A 12 -40.52 39.78 33.07
N THR A 13 -39.65 39.25 32.23
CA THR A 13 -40.01 38.88 30.87
C THR A 13 -39.37 37.52 30.57
N ARG A 14 -40.24 36.55 30.28
CA ARG A 14 -39.88 35.33 29.54
C ARG A 14 -39.38 35.77 28.17
N ASP A 15 -38.31 35.16 27.69
CA ASP A 15 -38.35 34.58 26.35
C ASP A 15 -37.37 33.42 26.25
N GLY A 16 -37.89 32.32 25.72
CA GLY A 16 -37.17 31.06 25.60
C GLY A 16 -36.17 31.09 24.46
N SER A 17 -35.01 30.51 24.68
CA SER A 17 -34.27 29.85 23.60
C SER A 17 -33.35 28.77 24.19
N ARG A 18 -33.23 27.69 23.43
CA ARG A 18 -32.57 26.43 23.76
C ARG A 18 -31.12 26.63 24.22
N THR A 19 -30.77 25.92 25.27
CA THR A 19 -29.41 25.52 25.61
C THR A 19 -28.81 24.66 24.49
N THR A 20 -27.91 25.23 23.70
CA THR A 20 -26.90 24.49 22.94
C THR A 20 -25.57 24.53 23.70
N SER A 21 -24.98 23.36 23.82
CA SER A 21 -23.70 23.04 24.47
C SER A 21 -22.55 23.99 24.07
N PRO A 22 -21.62 24.34 24.98
CA PRO A 22 -20.44 25.12 24.67
C PRO A 22 -19.33 24.17 24.22
N ASN A 23 -19.15 23.99 22.91
CA ASN A 23 -17.92 23.40 22.36
C ASN A 23 -17.57 23.99 20.99
N THR A 24 -17.77 25.30 20.86
CA THR A 24 -17.34 26.06 19.68
C THR A 24 -16.55 27.28 20.15
N ALA A 25 -15.35 27.05 20.67
CA ALA A 25 -14.38 28.12 20.91
C ALA A 25 -12.98 27.52 21.06
N ILE A 26 -12.26 27.40 19.95
CA ILE A 26 -10.87 27.85 19.76
C ILE A 26 -10.68 27.84 18.24
N CYS A 27 -10.88 29.00 17.61
CA CYS A 27 -10.32 29.45 16.32
C CYS A 27 -11.07 30.73 15.89
N THR A 28 -11.10 31.75 16.75
CA THR A 28 -11.73 33.06 16.47
C THR A 28 -10.80 34.21 16.83
N ALA A 29 -9.54 34.12 16.39
CA ALA A 29 -8.66 35.29 16.32
C ALA A 29 -7.63 35.11 15.20
N GLY A 30 -7.92 35.67 14.02
CA GLY A 30 -6.87 36.05 13.07
C GLY A 30 -6.77 35.30 11.73
N CYS A 31 -7.61 34.30 11.42
CA CYS A 31 -7.69 33.79 10.05
C CYS A 31 -8.66 34.64 9.22
N PRO A 32 -8.22 35.32 8.15
CA PRO A 32 -9.12 36.02 7.25
C PRO A 32 -10.10 35.03 6.60
N ALA A 33 -11.37 35.41 6.43
CA ALA A 33 -12.41 34.56 5.85
C ALA A 33 -12.12 34.06 4.42
N TRP A 34 -11.13 34.63 3.73
CA TRP A 34 -10.65 34.19 2.42
C TRP A 34 -9.62 33.04 2.46
N TRP A 35 -9.14 32.62 3.65
CA TRP A 35 -8.26 31.45 3.78
C TRP A 35 -9.00 30.12 3.67
N SER A 36 -10.31 30.09 3.95
CA SER A 36 -11.09 28.85 3.91
C SER A 36 -11.48 28.40 2.50
N ASP A 37 -11.34 29.28 1.49
CA ASP A 37 -11.84 29.05 0.12
C ASP A 37 -10.77 29.22 -0.96
N MET A 38 -9.47 29.34 -0.62
CA MET A 38 -8.44 29.32 -1.67
C MET A 38 -8.23 27.88 -2.16
N PRO A 39 -8.58 27.56 -3.42
CA PRO A 39 -8.20 26.28 -4.00
C PRO A 39 -6.68 26.13 -3.90
N ILE A 40 -6.23 24.95 -3.45
CA ILE A 40 -4.83 24.58 -3.61
C ILE A 40 -4.62 24.38 -5.11
N PRO A 41 -3.78 25.19 -5.77
CA PRO A 41 -3.55 25.03 -7.20
C PRO A 41 -2.92 23.66 -7.46
N VAL A 42 -3.36 22.98 -8.52
CA VAL A 42 -2.86 21.65 -8.89
C VAL A 42 -1.34 21.66 -9.06
N GLU A 43 -0.77 22.74 -9.61
CA GLU A 43 0.68 22.84 -9.78
C GLU A 43 1.44 22.82 -8.45
N ALA A 44 0.86 23.35 -7.36
CA ALA A 44 1.48 23.28 -6.04
C ALA A 44 1.46 21.86 -5.45
N ILE A 45 0.47 21.05 -5.83
CA ILE A 45 0.38 19.64 -5.42
C ILE A 45 1.40 18.81 -6.19
N ASP A 46 1.46 18.97 -7.51
CA ASP A 46 2.43 18.25 -8.33
C ASP A 46 3.87 18.63 -7.96
N GLN A 47 4.13 19.91 -7.67
CA GLN A 47 5.43 20.35 -7.16
C GLN A 47 5.78 19.69 -5.81
N PHE A 48 4.81 19.57 -4.91
CA PHE A 48 5.02 18.87 -3.64
C PHE A 48 5.29 17.37 -3.84
N VAL A 49 4.62 16.74 -4.81
CA VAL A 49 4.91 15.36 -5.22
C VAL A 49 6.31 15.25 -5.85
N ASP A 50 6.77 16.25 -6.58
CA ASP A 50 8.13 16.27 -7.12
C ASP A 50 9.21 16.43 -6.04
N ASP A 51 8.94 17.26 -5.04
CA ASP A 51 9.91 17.58 -4.00
C ASP A 51 10.00 16.50 -2.92
N GLU A 52 8.87 15.91 -2.52
CA GLU A 52 8.74 14.98 -1.38
C GLU A 52 8.25 13.59 -1.78
N GLY A 53 7.92 13.38 -3.06
CA GLY A 53 7.46 12.09 -3.56
C GLY A 53 8.59 11.12 -3.80
N GLU A 54 8.19 9.86 -3.90
CA GLU A 54 9.10 8.75 -4.11
C GLU A 54 8.98 8.23 -5.53
N THR A 55 10.12 7.81 -6.11
CA THR A 55 10.14 7.23 -7.46
C THR A 55 9.78 5.75 -7.42
N VAL A 56 8.83 5.35 -8.25
CA VAL A 56 8.34 3.97 -8.32
C VAL A 56 8.32 3.49 -9.77
N ARG A 57 8.44 2.19 -9.97
CA ARG A 57 8.26 1.55 -11.27
C ARG A 57 6.79 1.21 -11.42
N HIS A 58 6.15 1.74 -12.45
CA HIS A 58 4.77 1.48 -12.82
C HIS A 58 4.74 0.58 -14.05
N GLN A 59 3.97 -0.49 -13.98
CA GLN A 59 3.67 -1.37 -15.11
C GLN A 59 2.17 -1.38 -15.34
N ILE A 60 1.77 -1.22 -16.60
CA ILE A 60 0.36 -1.17 -17.00
C ILE A 60 -0.20 -2.59 -16.96
N GLY A 61 -1.24 -2.79 -16.14
CA GLY A 61 -1.93 -4.05 -15.98
C GLY A 61 -3.02 -4.19 -17.04
N MET A 62 -2.93 -5.23 -17.86
CA MET A 62 -3.95 -5.60 -18.84
C MET A 62 -4.46 -7.00 -18.53
N ARG A 63 -5.75 -7.25 -18.79
CA ARG A 63 -6.25 -8.62 -18.72
C ARG A 63 -5.56 -9.48 -19.77
N CYS A 64 -5.16 -10.68 -19.39
CA CYS A 64 -4.53 -11.60 -20.30
C CYS A 64 -5.48 -12.03 -21.42
N PHE A 65 -4.91 -12.28 -22.61
CA PHE A 65 -5.64 -12.84 -23.76
C PHE A 65 -6.28 -14.21 -23.48
N CYS A 66 -5.82 -14.93 -22.45
CA CYS A 66 -6.38 -16.22 -22.07
C CYS A 66 -7.71 -16.12 -21.33
N HIS A 67 -8.18 -14.92 -20.96
CA HIS A 67 -9.49 -14.78 -20.34
C HIS A 67 -10.57 -15.25 -21.31
N GLY A 68 -11.30 -16.28 -20.90
CA GLY A 68 -12.46 -16.77 -21.63
C GLY A 68 -13.65 -15.83 -21.53
N ALA A 69 -14.74 -16.20 -22.21
CA ALA A 69 -16.02 -15.47 -22.11
C ALA A 69 -16.63 -15.50 -20.69
N ASP A 70 -16.17 -16.44 -19.86
CA ASP A 70 -16.50 -16.56 -18.43
C ASP A 70 -15.71 -15.60 -17.54
N GLY A 71 -14.74 -14.86 -18.10
CA GLY A 71 -13.93 -13.90 -17.39
C GLY A 71 -12.86 -14.53 -16.49
N GLN A 72 -12.68 -15.85 -16.53
CA GLN A 72 -11.64 -16.55 -15.77
C GLN A 72 -10.37 -16.71 -16.63
N PRO A 73 -9.17 -16.47 -16.07
CA PRO A 73 -7.93 -16.75 -16.78
C PRO A 73 -7.68 -18.26 -16.85
N ASP A 74 -7.07 -18.72 -17.95
CA ASP A 74 -6.58 -20.10 -18.04
C ASP A 74 -5.44 -20.30 -17.03
N PRO A 75 -5.58 -21.20 -16.04
CA PRO A 75 -4.55 -21.41 -15.02
C PRO A 75 -3.22 -21.93 -15.59
N ASN A 76 -3.19 -22.40 -16.84
CA ASN A 76 -1.99 -22.92 -17.49
C ASN A 76 -1.32 -21.91 -18.43
N CYS A 77 -1.85 -20.69 -18.56
CA CYS A 77 -1.26 -19.72 -19.47
C CYS A 77 0.02 -19.12 -18.87
N THR A 78 1.10 -19.21 -19.65
CA THR A 78 2.44 -18.74 -19.22
C THR A 78 2.65 -17.24 -19.47
N LEU A 79 1.68 -16.56 -20.07
CA LEU A 79 1.82 -15.15 -20.45
C LEU A 79 1.39 -14.20 -19.33
N HIS A 80 0.50 -14.64 -18.44
CA HIS A 80 0.07 -13.82 -17.32
C HIS A 80 0.68 -14.29 -16.02
N GLU A 81 0.77 -13.36 -15.08
CA GLU A 81 1.06 -13.71 -13.70
C GLU A 81 -0.22 -14.22 -13.03
N ASN A 82 -0.08 -14.86 -11.86
CA ASN A 82 -1.23 -15.39 -11.14
C ASN A 82 -2.27 -14.27 -10.94
N GLY A 83 -3.56 -14.58 -11.12
CA GLY A 83 -4.63 -13.58 -11.13
C GLY A 83 -5.00 -12.99 -12.51
N GLY A 84 -4.41 -13.47 -13.61
CA GLY A 84 -4.89 -13.19 -14.97
C GLY A 84 -4.39 -11.88 -15.59
N TRP A 85 -3.43 -11.22 -14.95
CA TRP A 85 -2.88 -9.94 -15.40
C TRP A 85 -1.61 -10.13 -16.22
N TYR A 86 -1.57 -9.46 -17.36
CA TYR A 86 -0.40 -9.25 -18.19
C TYR A 86 0.10 -7.82 -17.95
N TYR A 87 1.36 -7.69 -17.58
CA TYR A 87 1.96 -6.39 -17.29
C TYR A 87 2.88 -5.98 -18.41
N ALA A 88 2.54 -4.87 -19.07
CA ALA A 88 3.33 -4.29 -20.14
C ALA A 88 3.97 -2.97 -19.68
N GLU A 89 4.99 -2.56 -20.44
CA GLU A 89 5.63 -1.25 -20.40
C GLU A 89 5.97 -0.75 -18.98
N GLU A 90 7.25 -0.82 -18.64
CA GLU A 90 7.71 -0.25 -17.38
C GLU A 90 8.04 1.23 -17.54
N GLN A 91 7.39 2.05 -16.72
CA GLN A 91 7.57 3.49 -16.63
C GLN A 91 8.01 3.86 -15.22
N ILE A 92 8.77 4.95 -15.09
CA ILE A 92 9.14 5.49 -13.78
C ILE A 92 8.24 6.68 -13.53
N ILE A 93 7.44 6.61 -12.47
CA ILE A 93 6.56 7.69 -12.03
C ILE A 93 6.94 8.13 -10.61
N THR A 94 6.52 9.33 -10.23
CA THR A 94 6.75 9.86 -8.88
C THR A 94 5.42 10.00 -8.16
N GLY A 95 5.37 9.60 -6.91
CA GLY A 95 4.17 9.77 -6.11
C GLY A 95 4.43 9.69 -4.61
N LEU A 96 3.49 10.21 -3.83
CA LEU A 96 3.57 10.19 -2.39
C LEU A 96 3.09 8.84 -1.86
N VAL A 97 4.00 8.14 -1.18
CA VAL A 97 3.69 6.94 -0.40
C VAL A 97 3.31 7.40 1.01
N THR A 98 2.01 7.61 1.24
CA THR A 98 1.54 8.29 2.45
C THR A 98 1.29 7.36 3.63
N ASP A 99 1.00 6.08 3.39
CA ASP A 99 0.77 5.11 4.46
C ASP A 99 0.81 3.66 3.95
N ILE A 100 1.47 2.76 4.69
CA ILE A 100 1.24 1.31 4.62
C ILE A 100 0.32 0.99 5.80
N SER A 101 -0.99 1.11 5.54
CA SER A 101 -2.06 1.49 6.45
C SER A 101 -2.16 0.73 7.79
N GLN A 102 -2.32 1.52 8.86
CA GLN A 102 -3.02 1.18 10.12
C GLN A 102 -4.38 1.92 10.26
N ARG A 103 -4.98 2.43 9.17
CA ARG A 103 -6.25 3.18 9.23
C ARG A 103 -7.42 2.28 9.59
N ARG A 104 -7.77 2.29 10.87
CA ARG A 104 -8.81 1.48 11.50
C ARG A 104 -10.18 1.55 10.80
N GLU A 105 -10.62 2.72 10.37
CA GLU A 105 -11.94 2.91 9.74
C GLU A 105 -12.08 2.13 8.42
N LEU A 106 -10.99 2.00 7.66
CA LEU A 106 -10.96 1.27 6.40
C LEU A 106 -10.70 -0.23 6.61
N MET A 107 -10.10 -0.59 7.74
CA MET A 107 -10.05 -1.99 8.18
C MET A 107 -11.42 -2.49 8.61
N GLU A 108 -12.24 -1.64 9.24
CA GLU A 108 -13.60 -1.98 9.68
C GLU A 108 -14.56 -2.25 8.51
N THR A 109 -14.29 -1.70 7.32
CA THR A 109 -15.07 -1.99 6.10
C THR A 109 -14.60 -3.24 5.36
N GLY A 110 -13.50 -3.88 5.81
CA GLY A 110 -12.85 -4.99 5.09
C GLY A 110 -12.21 -4.58 3.76
N ALA A 111 -12.25 -3.29 3.41
CA ALA A 111 -11.63 -2.77 2.19
C ALA A 111 -10.10 -2.75 2.31
N PHE A 112 -9.57 -2.60 3.53
CA PHE A 112 -8.14 -2.62 3.84
C PHE A 112 -7.77 -3.79 4.75
N MET A 113 -6.63 -4.41 4.46
CA MET A 113 -5.95 -5.32 5.36
C MET A 113 -4.65 -4.69 5.88
N PRO A 114 -4.17 -5.09 7.07
CA PRO A 114 -2.86 -4.67 7.56
C PRO A 114 -1.78 -4.96 6.52
N GLY A 115 -1.09 -3.90 6.07
CA GLY A 115 -0.03 -4.00 5.07
C GLY A 115 -0.42 -3.61 3.65
N ASP A 116 -1.63 -3.08 3.40
CA ASP A 116 -1.99 -2.35 2.17
C ASP A 116 -1.35 -0.95 2.15
N CYS A 117 -1.11 -0.39 0.97
CA CYS A 117 -0.41 0.89 0.76
C CYS A 117 -1.32 1.93 0.09
N VAL A 118 -1.15 3.20 0.43
CA VAL A 118 -1.79 4.34 -0.25
C VAL A 118 -0.73 5.10 -1.04
N PHE A 119 -0.96 5.19 -2.35
CA PHE A 119 -0.08 5.89 -3.28
C PHE A 119 -0.86 7.03 -3.94
N SER A 120 -0.27 8.22 -3.97
CA SER A 120 -0.84 9.40 -4.64
C SER A 120 0.14 9.86 -5.72
N PRO A 121 -0.07 9.46 -6.99
CA PRO A 121 0.76 9.93 -8.10
C PRO A 121 0.50 11.41 -8.40
N LYS A 122 1.30 11.98 -9.32
CA LYS A 122 1.01 13.29 -9.90
C LYS A 122 -0.34 13.32 -10.62
N SER A 123 -0.89 14.51 -10.80
CA SER A 123 -2.14 14.71 -11.53
C SER A 123 -2.10 14.20 -12.98
N THR A 124 -0.92 14.19 -13.60
CA THR A 124 -0.70 13.73 -14.98
C THR A 124 -0.56 12.22 -15.12
N ASP A 125 -0.19 11.53 -14.04
CA ASP A 125 0.15 10.11 -14.07
C ASP A 125 -1.11 9.28 -13.83
N LEU A 126 -1.54 8.55 -14.87
CA LEU A 126 -2.73 7.73 -14.82
C LEU A 126 -2.38 6.32 -14.36
N VAL A 127 -2.77 5.99 -13.13
CA VAL A 127 -2.76 4.62 -12.62
C VAL A 127 -4.17 4.08 -12.71
N SER A 128 -4.34 2.83 -13.11
CA SER A 128 -5.63 2.16 -13.29
C SER A 128 -5.75 0.89 -12.44
N GLU A 129 -6.96 0.33 -12.34
CA GLU A 129 -7.17 -0.94 -11.63
C GLU A 129 -6.39 -2.07 -12.31
N GLY A 130 -5.66 -2.85 -11.51
CA GLY A 130 -4.81 -3.94 -11.99
C GLY A 130 -3.40 -3.50 -12.34
N ASP A 131 -3.09 -2.21 -12.36
CA ASP A 131 -1.72 -1.74 -12.55
C ASP A 131 -0.81 -2.15 -11.40
N LYS A 132 0.46 -2.40 -11.72
CA LYS A 132 1.48 -2.79 -10.76
C LYS A 132 2.41 -1.63 -10.46
N ILE A 133 2.60 -1.37 -9.18
CA ILE A 133 3.56 -0.42 -8.64
C ILE A 133 4.63 -1.20 -7.88
N ILE A 134 5.89 -0.97 -8.24
CA ILE A 134 7.05 -1.60 -7.61
C ILE A 134 7.93 -0.47 -7.06
N PHE A 135 8.20 -0.52 -5.77
CA PHE A 135 9.10 0.47 -5.16
C PHE A 135 10.53 0.26 -5.64
N THR A 136 11.26 1.36 -5.82
CA THR A 136 12.65 1.34 -6.28
C THR A 136 13.64 1.04 -5.16
N TRP A 137 13.18 1.03 -3.90
CA TRP A 137 13.95 0.62 -2.73
C TRP A 137 13.47 -0.74 -2.18
N PRO A 138 14.40 -1.60 -1.75
CA PRO A 138 14.03 -2.89 -1.18
C PRO A 138 13.46 -2.73 0.23
N LEU A 139 12.41 -3.49 0.54
CA LEU A 139 11.79 -3.55 1.86
C LEU A 139 11.86 -4.97 2.43
N PRO A 140 11.95 -5.13 3.76
CA PRO A 140 11.91 -6.44 4.37
C PRO A 140 10.53 -7.09 4.15
N TYR A 141 10.51 -8.26 3.52
CA TYR A 141 9.30 -9.05 3.41
C TYR A 141 9.01 -9.71 4.77
N GLY A 142 8.11 -9.08 5.53
CA GLY A 142 7.95 -9.32 6.97
C GLY A 142 7.61 -10.76 7.37
N GLN A 143 6.75 -11.43 6.58
CA GLN A 143 6.29 -12.80 6.82
C GLN A 143 7.28 -13.86 6.33
N GLY A 144 8.08 -13.55 5.30
CA GLY A 144 8.93 -14.52 4.62
C GLY A 144 8.14 -15.49 3.73
N ASP A 145 8.85 -16.18 2.84
CA ASP A 145 8.26 -17.19 1.97
C ASP A 145 8.40 -18.56 2.62
N VAL A 146 7.28 -19.28 2.71
CA VAL A 146 7.27 -20.70 3.08
C VAL A 146 7.26 -21.51 1.80
N LEU A 147 8.33 -22.27 1.57
CA LEU A 147 8.56 -23.00 0.33
C LEU A 147 8.75 -24.49 0.62
N VAL A 148 8.43 -25.32 -0.38
CA VAL A 148 8.77 -26.73 -0.40
C VAL A 148 9.90 -26.89 -1.41
N ARG A 149 11.02 -27.44 -0.97
CA ARG A 149 12.20 -27.61 -1.81
C ARG A 149 11.90 -28.54 -2.99
N GLY A 150 12.14 -28.07 -4.21
CA GLY A 150 12.06 -28.88 -5.43
C GLY A 150 13.27 -29.80 -5.63
N THR A 151 13.27 -30.51 -6.75
CA THR A 151 14.43 -31.33 -7.20
C THR A 151 15.42 -30.53 -8.07
N GLY A 152 15.01 -29.38 -8.61
CA GLY A 152 15.82 -28.54 -9.50
C GLY A 152 16.89 -27.71 -8.79
N ALA A 153 17.68 -26.91 -9.51
CA ALA A 153 18.76 -26.10 -8.92
C ALA A 153 18.29 -24.84 -8.16
N SER A 154 17.03 -24.45 -8.35
CA SER A 154 16.44 -23.27 -7.76
C SER A 154 15.00 -23.50 -7.34
N ASP A 155 14.52 -22.67 -6.42
CA ASP A 155 13.10 -22.51 -6.13
C ASP A 155 12.70 -21.03 -6.36
N THR A 156 11.41 -20.77 -6.55
CA THR A 156 10.89 -19.45 -6.90
C THR A 156 10.27 -18.76 -5.69
N LEU A 157 10.66 -17.50 -5.48
CA LEU A 157 10.16 -16.56 -4.48
C LEU A 157 8.96 -15.78 -5.03
N TYR A 158 8.13 -15.23 -4.14
CA TYR A 158 7.05 -14.33 -4.57
C TYR A 158 7.58 -13.02 -5.18
N TYR A 159 8.62 -12.45 -4.56
CA TYR A 159 9.20 -11.18 -4.97
C TYR A 159 10.65 -11.31 -5.40
N GLU A 160 11.13 -10.32 -6.14
CA GLU A 160 12.53 -10.21 -6.49
C GLU A 160 13.38 -9.99 -5.22
N GLY A 161 14.23 -10.96 -4.91
CA GLY A 161 15.01 -10.99 -3.69
C GLY A 161 16.33 -10.24 -3.82
N VAL A 162 16.57 -9.29 -2.92
CA VAL A 162 17.83 -8.51 -2.87
C VAL A 162 18.78 -9.09 -1.83
N LYS A 163 18.29 -9.38 -0.62
CA LYS A 163 19.13 -9.88 0.48
C LYS A 163 18.35 -10.80 1.41
N GLY A 164 18.88 -12.00 1.63
CA GLY A 164 18.44 -12.94 2.65
C GLY A 164 18.74 -12.39 4.04
N ILE A 165 17.71 -12.32 4.87
CA ILE A 165 17.78 -11.97 6.29
C ILE A 165 17.94 -13.27 7.10
N TYR A 166 17.14 -14.29 6.78
CA TYR A 166 17.12 -15.55 7.52
C TYR A 166 16.57 -16.69 6.66
N CYS A 167 17.16 -17.88 6.73
CA CYS A 167 16.65 -19.07 6.05
C CYS A 167 16.78 -20.29 6.95
N ILE A 168 15.68 -21.01 7.17
CA ILE A 168 15.62 -22.15 8.08
C ILE A 168 14.66 -23.22 7.54
N ASP A 169 15.01 -24.51 7.68
CA ASP A 169 14.10 -25.61 7.34
C ASP A 169 13.28 -26.14 8.52
N GLN A 170 12.40 -27.10 8.25
CA GLN A 170 11.55 -27.76 9.24
C GLN A 170 12.33 -28.54 10.32
N VAL A 171 13.60 -28.91 10.09
CA VAL A 171 14.48 -29.55 11.08
C VAL A 171 15.39 -28.55 11.80
N LYS A 172 15.12 -27.25 11.62
CA LYS A 172 15.85 -26.12 12.22
C LYS A 172 17.30 -26.00 11.76
N GLN A 173 17.59 -26.49 10.56
CA GLN A 173 18.86 -26.23 9.89
C GLN A 173 18.84 -24.84 9.27
N TYR A 174 19.89 -24.06 9.54
CA TYR A 174 20.05 -22.70 9.04
C TYR A 174 20.89 -22.66 7.79
N TYR A 175 20.50 -21.79 6.86
CA TYR A 175 21.20 -21.57 5.60
C TYR A 175 21.61 -20.11 5.48
N ARG A 176 22.80 -19.86 4.97
CA ARG A 176 23.38 -18.52 4.82
C ARG A 176 23.46 -18.12 3.35
N GLN A 177 23.04 -16.89 3.05
CA GLN A 177 23.24 -16.32 1.72
C GLN A 177 24.75 -16.25 1.38
N ASP A 178 25.08 -16.46 0.11
CA ASP A 178 26.41 -16.48 -0.50
C ASP A 178 27.34 -17.62 -0.02
N VAL A 179 26.82 -18.47 0.87
CA VAL A 179 27.47 -19.70 1.36
C VAL A 179 26.67 -20.91 0.92
N ASP A 180 25.39 -20.96 1.29
CA ASP A 180 24.48 -22.09 1.07
C ASP A 180 23.54 -21.87 -0.12
N TYR A 181 23.14 -20.61 -0.36
CA TYR A 181 22.28 -20.20 -1.46
C TYR A 181 22.62 -18.78 -1.94
N LYS A 182 22.20 -18.42 -3.14
CA LYS A 182 22.18 -17.02 -3.62
C LYS A 182 20.76 -16.62 -4.02
N LEU A 183 20.48 -15.32 -3.96
CA LEU A 183 19.27 -14.74 -4.54
C LEU A 183 19.58 -14.24 -5.94
N ASP A 184 18.71 -14.55 -6.89
CA ASP A 184 18.87 -14.22 -8.30
C ASP A 184 17.49 -13.92 -8.92
N GLY A 185 17.14 -12.64 -8.97
CA GLY A 185 15.79 -12.22 -9.34
C GLY A 185 14.75 -12.78 -8.35
N LYS A 186 13.72 -13.44 -8.87
CA LYS A 186 12.71 -14.17 -8.08
C LYS A 186 13.16 -15.58 -7.70
N ASN A 187 14.43 -15.94 -7.81
CA ASN A 187 14.88 -17.30 -7.53
C ASN A 187 15.82 -17.35 -6.33
N ILE A 188 15.63 -18.37 -5.51
CA ILE A 188 16.65 -18.87 -4.59
C ILE A 188 17.42 -19.98 -5.31
N VAL A 189 18.71 -19.76 -5.55
CA VAL A 189 19.57 -20.69 -6.25
C VAL A 189 20.46 -21.41 -5.23
N TRP A 190 20.34 -22.73 -5.20
CA TRP A 190 21.05 -23.60 -4.24
C TRP A 190 22.36 -24.14 -4.80
N ASP A 191 22.46 -24.24 -6.12
CA ASP A 191 23.65 -24.74 -6.82
C ASP A 191 24.11 -23.71 -7.84
N TRP A 192 25.38 -23.27 -7.78
CA TRP A 192 25.96 -22.34 -8.75
C TRP A 192 27.43 -22.67 -9.01
N THR A 193 28.01 -22.03 -10.04
CA THR A 193 29.33 -22.37 -10.57
C THR A 193 30.39 -22.46 -9.46
N GLY A 194 30.89 -23.67 -9.22
CA GLY A 194 31.95 -23.95 -8.26
C GLY A 194 31.54 -24.00 -6.78
N LYS A 195 30.24 -23.94 -6.46
CA LYS A 195 29.74 -24.07 -5.09
C LYS A 195 28.45 -24.89 -5.04
N THR A 196 28.49 -25.95 -4.22
CA THR A 196 27.30 -26.65 -3.75
C THR A 196 27.26 -26.47 -2.25
N GLY A 197 26.43 -25.53 -1.81
CA GLY A 197 26.16 -25.28 -0.40
C GLY A 197 25.37 -26.41 0.23
N ILE A 198 25.16 -26.34 1.54
CA ILE A 198 24.19 -27.23 2.16
C ILE A 198 22.80 -26.72 1.77
N LYS A 199 21.92 -27.61 1.31
CA LYS A 199 20.56 -27.25 0.88
C LYS A 199 19.53 -28.15 1.54
N PRO A 200 18.27 -27.70 1.69
CA PRO A 200 17.19 -28.57 2.15
C PRO A 200 17.08 -29.80 1.24
N ALA A 201 16.73 -30.94 1.82
CA ALA A 201 16.39 -32.12 1.02
C ALA A 201 15.14 -31.84 0.17
N SER A 202 15.03 -32.49 -0.98
CA SER A 202 13.82 -32.39 -1.82
C SER A 202 12.58 -32.77 -1.00
N GLY A 203 11.51 -31.98 -1.12
CA GLY A 203 10.27 -32.13 -0.36
C GLY A 203 10.29 -31.55 1.06
N THR A 204 11.45 -31.07 1.54
CA THR A 204 11.54 -30.41 2.85
C THR A 204 10.94 -29.00 2.78
N LYS A 205 10.10 -28.67 3.77
CA LYS A 205 9.61 -27.30 3.95
C LYS A 205 10.68 -26.43 4.58
N TYR A 206 10.85 -25.23 4.06
CA TYR A 206 11.73 -24.21 4.63
C TYR A 206 11.11 -22.83 4.51
N VAL A 207 11.61 -21.90 5.32
CA VAL A 207 11.16 -20.51 5.37
C VAL A 207 12.35 -19.61 5.12
N ILE A 208 12.18 -18.64 4.22
CA ILE A 208 13.16 -17.58 3.97
C ILE A 208 12.55 -16.20 4.22
N LYS A 209 13.22 -15.41 5.05
CA LYS A 209 12.98 -13.98 5.23
C LYS A 209 14.03 -13.21 4.46
N TYR A 210 13.62 -12.25 3.64
CA TYR A 210 14.51 -11.51 2.74
C TYR A 210 14.00 -10.07 2.53
N THR A 211 14.87 -9.18 2.08
CA THR A 211 14.49 -7.88 1.53
C THR A 211 14.21 -8.02 0.04
N ALA A 212 13.18 -7.37 -0.44
CA ALA A 212 12.70 -7.51 -1.81
C ALA A 212 12.16 -6.21 -2.37
N TYR A 213 12.09 -6.13 -3.70
CA TYR A 213 11.26 -5.14 -4.38
C TYR A 213 9.81 -5.60 -4.30
N ILE A 214 9.06 -5.05 -3.34
CA ILE A 214 7.68 -5.45 -3.10
C ILE A 214 6.82 -4.95 -4.26
N GLU A 215 6.10 -5.89 -4.88
CA GLU A 215 5.15 -5.61 -5.96
C GLU A 215 3.77 -5.38 -5.35
N TRP A 216 3.16 -4.26 -5.73
CA TRP A 216 1.86 -3.81 -5.28
C TRP A 216 0.90 -3.68 -6.46
N ILE A 217 -0.36 -4.06 -6.29
CA ILE A 217 -1.39 -3.98 -7.31
C ILE A 217 -2.42 -2.92 -6.91
N ALA A 218 -2.76 -2.04 -7.83
CA ALA A 218 -3.89 -1.12 -7.69
C ALA A 218 -5.20 -1.94 -7.69
N PHE A 219 -5.78 -2.14 -6.50
CA PHE A 219 -6.92 -3.06 -6.33
C PHE A 219 -8.27 -2.35 -6.40
N VAL A 220 -8.32 -1.07 -6.07
CA VAL A 220 -9.56 -0.29 -6.16
C VAL A 220 -9.38 0.76 -7.24
N PRO A 221 -10.41 0.99 -8.10
CA PRO A 221 -10.41 2.09 -9.04
C PRO A 221 -9.94 3.38 -8.38
N PRO A 222 -8.97 4.09 -8.97
CA PRO A 222 -8.45 5.32 -8.41
C PRO A 222 -9.59 6.30 -8.15
N VAL A 223 -9.64 6.83 -6.93
CA VAL A 223 -10.66 7.82 -6.58
C VAL A 223 -10.13 9.19 -6.95
N THR A 224 -10.81 9.85 -7.89
CA THR A 224 -10.56 11.24 -8.24
C THR A 224 -10.74 12.11 -7.00
N ARG A 225 -9.74 12.94 -6.72
CA ARG A 225 -9.82 13.93 -5.65
C ARG A 225 -10.17 15.26 -6.27
N THR A 226 -11.15 15.95 -5.72
CA THR A 226 -11.53 17.29 -6.19
C THR A 226 -11.33 18.32 -5.09
N SER A 227 -10.74 19.46 -5.43
CA SER A 227 -10.64 20.64 -4.57
C SER A 227 -11.26 21.83 -5.30
N SER A 228 -12.29 22.45 -4.72
CA SER A 228 -13.01 23.59 -5.31
C SER A 228 -13.47 23.41 -6.77
N GLY A 229 -13.77 22.16 -7.16
CA GLY A 229 -14.21 21.82 -8.52
C GLY A 229 -13.08 21.45 -9.49
N GLU A 230 -11.82 21.55 -9.07
CA GLU A 230 -10.65 21.11 -9.85
C GLU A 230 -10.24 19.69 -9.44
N ASP A 231 -9.89 18.86 -10.43
CA ASP A 231 -9.29 17.55 -10.21
C ASP A 231 -7.84 17.72 -9.75
N ILE A 232 -7.54 17.25 -8.55
CA ILE A 232 -6.21 17.34 -7.92
C ILE A 232 -5.46 16.00 -7.97
N GLY A 233 -5.87 15.11 -8.88
CA GLY A 233 -5.26 13.81 -9.10
C GLY A 233 -5.94 12.66 -8.37
N ALA A 234 -5.31 11.49 -8.46
CA ALA A 234 -5.88 10.25 -7.97
C ALA A 234 -5.34 9.84 -6.60
N LYS A 235 -6.20 9.21 -5.79
CA LYS A 235 -5.76 8.39 -4.67
C LYS A 235 -5.85 6.92 -5.07
N VAL A 236 -4.70 6.25 -5.12
CA VAL A 236 -4.59 4.85 -5.50
C VAL A 236 -4.41 3.99 -4.27
N MET A 237 -5.22 2.93 -4.18
CA MET A 237 -5.14 1.95 -3.10
C MET A 237 -4.45 0.70 -3.61
N LEU A 238 -3.31 0.40 -3.00
CA LEU A 238 -2.39 -0.64 -3.41
C LEU A 238 -2.45 -1.81 -2.43
N ARG A 239 -2.52 -3.03 -2.96
CA ARG A 239 -2.43 -4.27 -2.18
C ARG A 239 -1.22 -5.08 -2.61
N LYS A 240 -0.55 -5.74 -1.67
CA LYS A 240 0.56 -6.63 -1.97
C LYS A 240 0.13 -7.72 -2.95
N LYS A 241 0.90 -7.91 -4.02
CA LYS A 241 0.56 -8.82 -5.11
C LYS A 241 0.22 -10.25 -4.64
N HIS A 242 1.05 -10.88 -3.81
CA HIS A 242 0.80 -12.25 -3.33
C HIS A 242 -0.51 -12.43 -2.54
N LEU A 243 -1.15 -11.35 -2.04
CA LEU A 243 -2.45 -11.42 -1.38
C LEU A 243 -3.62 -11.38 -2.38
N MET A 244 -3.37 -10.89 -3.59
CA MET A 244 -4.33 -10.83 -4.70
C MET A 244 -4.32 -12.10 -5.55
N GLU A 245 -3.21 -12.85 -5.53
CA GLU A 245 -2.98 -14.02 -6.36
C GLU A 245 -3.44 -15.34 -5.72
N GLN A 246 -3.95 -15.31 -4.48
CA GLN A 246 -4.53 -16.48 -3.82
C GLN A 246 -6.01 -16.60 -4.21
N VAL A 247 -6.28 -17.30 -5.33
CA VAL A 247 -7.60 -17.84 -5.69
C VAL A 247 -7.46 -19.31 -6.01
#